data_AF-A0A0A9YID9-F1
#
_entry.id   AF-A0A0A9YID9-F1
#
_cell.length_a   1.000
_cell.length_b   1.000
_cell.length_c   1.000
_cell.angle_alpha   90.00
_cell.angle_beta   90.00
_cell.angle_gamma   90.00
#
_symmetry.space_group_name_H-M   'P 1'
#
loop_
_entity.id
_entity.type
_entity.pdbx_description
1 polymer ?
#
loop_
_entity_poly.entity_id
_entity_poly.type
_entity_poly.pdbx_seq_one_letter_code
_entity_poly.pdbx_strand_id
1 'polypeptide(L)'
;MPSIQNTVNIQSLDMYNNYAQFIVLHEIVYFMKSMGIHNFSLRDITNPEPNRTLSILSAVMNYMKFHSSFLQIYEDATNETSEIYERKGIVEQEYQKLVDELERLQQRCEEYKPTIEAHTADVNASQNRIGELDDAIGTTAQNNSQVEGEIETTCAAI
;
A
#
# COMPACT_ATOMS: atom_id res chain seq x y z
N MET A 1 -19.11 -23.93 54.81
CA MET A 1 -19.12 -23.42 53.42
C MET A 1 -20.13 -22.28 53.36
N PRO A 2 -19.70 -21.00 53.39
CA PRO A 2 -20.63 -19.90 53.30
C PRO A 2 -21.01 -19.67 51.83
N SER A 3 -22.31 -19.70 51.56
CA SER A 3 -22.92 -19.38 50.28
C SER A 3 -22.62 -17.93 49.92
N ILE A 4 -21.89 -17.70 48.84
CA ILE A 4 -21.70 -16.35 48.29
C ILE A 4 -23.07 -15.90 47.75
N GLN A 5 -23.80 -15.13 48.56
CA GLN A 5 -24.92 -14.34 48.07
C GLN A 5 -24.34 -13.26 47.17
N ASN A 6 -24.45 -13.49 45.85
CA ASN A 6 -24.18 -12.50 44.83
C ASN A 6 -25.29 -11.43 44.91
N THR A 7 -25.16 -10.53 45.89
CA THR A 7 -25.91 -9.29 45.92
C THR A 7 -25.24 -8.35 44.95
N VAL A 8 -25.61 -8.46 43.67
CA VAL A 8 -25.32 -7.40 42.70
C VAL A 8 -25.85 -6.12 43.33
N ASN A 9 -24.95 -5.16 43.57
CA ASN A 9 -25.23 -3.91 44.25
C ASN A 9 -26.28 -3.11 43.44
N ILE A 10 -27.56 -3.30 43.77
CA ILE A 10 -28.71 -2.72 43.07
C ILE A 10 -28.60 -1.19 43.03
N GLN A 11 -28.03 -0.57 44.07
CA GLN A 11 -27.81 0.88 44.14
C GLN A 11 -26.80 1.38 43.11
N SER A 12 -25.75 0.59 42.82
CA SER A 12 -24.81 0.92 41.75
C SER A 12 -25.49 0.87 40.38
N LEU A 13 -26.35 -0.14 40.15
CA LEU A 13 -27.07 -0.31 38.89
C LEU A 13 -28.10 0.80 38.65
N ASP A 14 -28.87 1.17 39.68
CA ASP A 14 -29.83 2.27 39.60
C ASP A 14 -29.14 3.62 39.32
N MET A 15 -27.96 3.83 39.88
CA MET A 15 -27.17 5.03 39.62
C MET A 15 -26.73 5.11 38.15
N TYR A 16 -26.16 4.02 37.60
CA TYR A 16 -25.78 3.97 36.18
C TYR A 16 -26.97 4.10 35.22
N ASN A 17 -28.13 3.55 35.60
CA ASN A 17 -29.35 3.64 34.80
C ASN A 17 -29.87 5.09 34.75
N ASN A 18 -29.78 5.83 35.86
CA ASN A 18 -30.09 7.27 35.87
C ASN A 18 -29.12 8.08 34.99
N TYR A 19 -27.82 7.80 35.01
CA TYR A 19 -26.86 8.46 34.13
C TYR A 19 -27.13 8.18 32.64
N ALA A 20 -27.48 6.94 32.29
CA ALA A 20 -27.83 6.59 30.92
C ALA A 20 -29.06 7.39 30.42
N GLN A 21 -30.06 7.60 31.28
CA GLN A 21 -31.24 8.42 30.94
C GLN A 21 -30.88 9.89 30.68
N PHE A 22 -29.96 10.48 31.45
CA PHE A 22 -29.50 11.85 31.20
C PHE A 22 -28.70 11.97 29.91
N ILE A 23 -27.86 11.00 29.59
CA ILE A 23 -27.11 10.96 28.32
C ILE A 23 -28.09 10.86 27.15
N VAL A 24 -29.07 9.96 27.21
CA VAL A 24 -30.09 9.82 26.16
C VAL A 24 -30.88 11.11 25.99
N LEU A 25 -31.31 11.75 27.09
CA LEU A 25 -31.99 13.04 27.01
C LEU A 25 -31.12 14.12 26.36
N HIS A 26 -29.84 14.19 26.72
CA HIS A 26 -28.89 15.12 26.13
C HIS A 26 -28.79 14.93 24.60
N GLU A 27 -28.64 13.68 24.14
CA GLU A 27 -28.57 13.37 22.71
C GLU A 27 -29.87 13.70 21.98
N ILE A 28 -31.03 13.40 22.59
CA ILE A 28 -32.32 13.75 22.00
C ILE A 28 -32.47 15.27 21.91
N VAL A 29 -32.06 16.04 22.93
CA VAL A 29 -32.09 17.51 22.88
C VAL A 29 -31.20 18.03 21.74
N TYR A 30 -30.01 17.46 21.57
CA TYR A 30 -29.11 17.84 20.48
C TYR A 30 -29.68 17.50 19.10
N PHE A 31 -30.28 16.33 18.95
CA PHE A 31 -30.97 15.91 17.74
C PHE A 31 -32.18 16.79 17.42
N MET A 32 -33.00 17.14 18.42
CA MET A 32 -34.15 18.02 18.22
C MET A 32 -33.73 19.43 17.80
N LYS A 33 -32.59 19.92 18.29
CA LYS A 33 -32.01 21.20 17.85
C LYS A 33 -31.64 21.19 16.36
N SER A 34 -31.11 20.08 15.84
CA SER A 34 -30.75 19.99 14.41
C SER A 34 -31.98 20.04 13.49
N MET A 35 -33.17 19.70 14.02
CA MET A 35 -34.46 19.81 13.33
C MET A 35 -35.19 21.14 13.54
N GLY A 36 -34.57 22.11 14.24
CA GLY A 36 -35.16 23.43 14.51
C GLY A 36 -36.00 23.51 15.79
N ILE A 37 -36.00 22.49 16.65
CA ILE A 37 -36.67 22.53 17.95
C ILE A 37 -35.64 22.85 19.02
N HIS A 38 -35.47 24.15 19.31
CA HIS A 38 -34.41 24.63 20.21
C HIS A 38 -34.68 24.40 21.71
N ASN A 39 -35.96 24.30 22.09
CA ASN A 39 -36.41 24.25 23.48
C ASN A 39 -36.96 22.87 23.87
N PHE A 40 -36.46 21.79 23.27
CA PHE A 40 -36.83 20.42 23.67
C PHE A 40 -36.34 20.15 25.10
N SER A 41 -37.18 19.53 25.93
CA SER A 41 -36.92 19.33 27.34
C SER A 41 -37.48 18.01 27.85
N LEU A 42 -37.08 17.59 29.06
CA LEU A 42 -37.60 16.38 29.70
C LEU A 42 -39.13 16.41 29.83
N ARG A 43 -39.74 17.58 29.99
CA ARG A 43 -41.21 17.74 30.07
C ARG A 43 -41.91 17.24 28.81
N ASP A 44 -41.27 17.35 27.65
CA ASP A 44 -41.83 16.89 26.37
C ASP A 44 -41.95 15.36 26.29
N ILE A 45 -41.20 14.67 27.15
CA ILE A 45 -41.23 13.20 27.28
C ILE A 45 -42.12 12.80 28.45
N THR A 46 -41.98 13.43 29.62
CA THR A 46 -42.67 13.01 30.84
C THR A 46 -44.09 13.54 30.96
N ASN A 47 -44.40 14.68 30.34
CA ASN A 47 -45.72 15.30 30.34
C ASN A 47 -46.04 15.95 28.98
N PRO A 48 -46.30 15.12 27.95
CA PRO A 48 -46.47 15.58 26.58
C PRO A 48 -47.74 16.41 26.40
N GLU A 49 -47.58 17.65 25.92
CA GLU A 49 -48.73 18.48 25.53
C GLU A 49 -49.13 18.16 24.08
N PRO A 50 -50.43 17.92 23.78
CA PRO A 50 -50.86 17.38 22.48
C PRO A 50 -50.36 18.19 21.27
N ASN A 51 -50.56 19.52 21.28
CA ASN A 51 -50.16 20.38 20.17
C ASN A 51 -48.64 20.40 19.97
N ARG A 52 -47.90 20.47 21.08
CA ARG A 52 -46.44 20.50 21.06
C ARG A 52 -45.85 19.17 20.60
N THR A 53 -46.44 18.06 21.04
CA THR A 53 -46.07 16.71 20.61
C THR A 53 -46.26 16.55 19.11
N LEU A 54 -47.38 17.03 18.56
CA LEU A 54 -47.62 17.02 17.12
C LEU A 54 -46.55 17.83 16.36
N SER A 55 -46.20 19.03 16.84
CA SER A 55 -45.12 19.83 16.24
C SER A 55 -43.78 19.11 16.26
N ILE A 56 -43.43 18.46 17.38
CA ILE A 56 -42.19 17.67 17.51
C ILE A 56 -42.19 16.51 16.51
N LEU A 57 -43.28 15.74 16.45
CA LEU A 57 -43.39 14.61 15.52
C LEU A 57 -43.38 15.05 14.05
N SER A 58 -43.99 16.18 13.71
CA SER A 58 -43.91 16.74 12.36
C SER A 58 -42.49 17.12 11.97
N ALA A 59 -41.70 17.70 12.88
CA ALA A 59 -40.28 17.99 12.61
C ALA A 59 -39.48 16.71 12.39
N VAL A 60 -39.70 15.68 13.22
CA VAL A 60 -39.04 14.36 13.06
C VAL A 60 -39.42 13.71 11.74
N MET A 61 -40.70 13.73 11.35
CA MET A 61 -41.13 13.18 10.06
C MET A 61 -40.50 13.92 8.87
N ASN A 62 -40.41 15.25 8.95
CA ASN A 62 -39.76 16.05 7.92
C ASN A 62 -38.26 15.71 7.81
N TYR A 63 -37.58 15.53 8.93
CA TYR A 63 -36.21 15.06 8.95
C TYR A 63 -36.08 13.67 8.32
N MET A 64 -36.93 12.71 8.70
CA MET A 64 -36.87 11.36 8.14
C MET A 64 -37.11 11.34 6.62
N LYS A 65 -38.06 12.17 6.14
CA LYS A 65 -38.30 12.33 4.71
C LYS A 65 -37.08 12.90 4.00
N PHE A 66 -36.46 13.94 4.55
CA PHE A 66 -35.22 14.50 4.03
C PHE A 66 -34.12 13.45 4.03
N HIS A 67 -33.82 12.83 5.17
CA HIS A 67 -32.79 11.81 5.33
C HIS A 67 -32.93 10.67 4.32
N SER A 68 -34.16 10.16 4.11
CA SER A 68 -34.42 9.10 3.13
C SER A 68 -34.06 9.49 1.69
N SER A 69 -34.21 10.76 1.32
CA SER A 69 -33.81 11.26 -0.01
C SER A 69 -32.29 11.38 -0.18
N PHE A 70 -31.55 11.57 0.92
CA PHE A 70 -30.08 11.66 0.88
C PHE A 70 -29.39 10.32 1.11
N LEU A 71 -30.12 9.31 1.62
CA LEU A 71 -29.56 8.00 1.89
C LEU A 71 -28.96 7.37 0.64
N GLN A 72 -29.66 7.44 -0.49
CA GLN A 72 -29.17 6.91 -1.77
C GLN A 72 -27.86 7.60 -2.20
N ILE A 73 -27.80 8.94 -2.10
CA ILE A 73 -26.58 9.70 -2.44
C ILE A 73 -25.41 9.29 -1.53
N TYR A 74 -25.70 9.08 -0.24
CA TYR A 74 -24.71 8.66 0.73
C TYR A 74 -24.23 7.22 0.48
N GLU A 75 -25.15 6.31 0.13
CA GLU A 75 -24.83 4.94 -0.26
C GLU A 75 -23.95 4.93 -1.52
N ASP A 76 -24.30 5.70 -2.55
CA ASP A 76 -23.52 5.82 -3.78
C ASP A 76 -22.09 6.33 -3.48
N ALA A 77 -21.97 7.39 -2.68
CA ALA A 77 -20.65 7.93 -2.28
C ALA A 77 -19.85 6.95 -1.41
N THR A 78 -20.52 6.19 -0.53
CA THR A 78 -19.89 5.16 0.30
C THR A 78 -19.39 3.99 -0.54
N ASN A 79 -20.16 3.59 -1.56
CA ASN A 79 -19.78 2.55 -2.51
C ASN A 79 -18.58 3.00 -3.34
N GLU A 80 -18.61 4.21 -3.92
CA GLU A 80 -17.49 4.76 -4.68
C GLU A 80 -16.21 4.82 -3.82
N THR A 81 -16.34 5.29 -2.58
CA THR A 81 -15.22 5.32 -1.63
C THR A 81 -14.65 3.93 -1.38
N SER A 82 -15.53 2.93 -1.19
CA SER A 82 -15.14 1.55 -0.96
C SER A 82 -14.40 0.97 -2.17
N GLU A 83 -14.89 1.21 -3.39
CA GLU A 83 -14.23 0.80 -4.63
C GLU A 83 -12.86 1.46 -4.83
N ILE A 84 -12.70 2.72 -4.41
CA ILE A 84 -11.40 3.42 -4.44
C ILE A 84 -10.43 2.76 -3.46
N TYR A 85 -10.86 2.43 -2.25
CA TYR A 85 -10.02 1.73 -1.27
C TYR A 85 -9.60 0.34 -1.75
N GLU A 86 -10.51 -0.40 -2.38
CA GLU A 86 -10.19 -1.71 -2.96
C GLU A 86 -9.15 -1.59 -4.08
N ARG A 87 -9.37 -0.67 -5.03
CA ARG A 87 -8.41 -0.40 -6.12
C ARG A 87 -7.05 0.01 -5.58
N LYS A 88 -7.02 0.89 -4.58
CA LYS A 88 -5.77 1.29 -3.92
C LYS A 88 -5.05 0.08 -3.33
N GLY A 89 -5.76 -0.80 -2.63
CA GLY A 89 -5.19 -2.02 -2.05
C GLY A 89 -4.56 -2.94 -3.10
N ILE A 90 -5.20 -3.09 -4.26
CA ILE A 90 -4.65 -3.87 -5.39
C ILE A 90 -3.35 -3.24 -5.89
N VAL A 91 -3.34 -1.93 -6.15
CA VAL A 91 -2.15 -1.22 -6.64
C VAL A 91 -1.00 -1.26 -5.63
N GLU A 92 -1.28 -1.14 -4.33
CA GLU A 92 -0.26 -1.26 -3.28
C GLU A 92 0.37 -2.66 -3.25
N GLN A 93 -0.44 -3.71 -3.46
CA GLN A 93 0.09 -5.08 -3.55
C GLN A 93 0.95 -5.28 -4.80
N GLU A 94 0.54 -4.76 -5.95
CA GLU A 94 1.34 -4.82 -7.19
C GLU A 94 2.63 -4.04 -7.06
N TYR A 95 2.58 -2.86 -6.46
CA TYR A 95 3.75 -2.04 -6.18
C TYR A 95 4.73 -2.80 -5.28
N GLN A 96 4.27 -3.42 -4.20
CA GLN A 96 5.15 -4.18 -3.32
C GLN A 96 5.80 -5.37 -4.04
N LYS A 97 5.05 -6.11 -4.87
CA LYS A 97 5.61 -7.20 -5.68
C LYS A 97 6.72 -6.70 -6.62
N LEU A 98 6.52 -5.55 -7.24
CA LEU A 98 7.49 -4.97 -8.16
C LEU A 98 8.74 -4.48 -7.43
N VAL A 99 8.58 -3.89 -6.24
CA VAL A 99 9.71 -3.51 -5.37
C VAL A 99 10.53 -4.73 -4.99
N ASP A 100 9.88 -5.82 -4.55
CA ASP A 100 10.57 -7.07 -4.18
C ASP A 100 11.30 -7.69 -5.39
N GLU A 101 10.70 -7.64 -6.59
CA GLU A 101 11.34 -8.11 -7.82
C GLU A 101 12.56 -7.27 -8.20
N LEU A 102 12.45 -5.95 -8.08
CA LEU A 102 13.54 -5.01 -8.36
C LEU A 102 14.72 -5.25 -7.42
N GLU A 103 14.46 -5.44 -6.12
CA GLU A 103 15.49 -5.76 -5.13
C GLU A 103 16.20 -7.09 -5.47
N ARG A 104 15.45 -8.13 -5.83
CA ARG A 104 16.02 -9.41 -6.26
C ARG A 104 16.89 -9.29 -7.50
N LEU A 105 16.48 -8.49 -8.48
CA LEU A 105 17.25 -8.25 -9.70
C LEU A 105 18.53 -7.46 -9.39
N GLN A 106 18.46 -6.46 -8.52
CA GLN A 106 19.63 -5.71 -8.08
C GLN A 106 20.66 -6.60 -7.38
N GLN A 107 20.23 -7.44 -6.43
CA GLN A 107 21.10 -8.42 -5.77
C GLN A 107 21.77 -9.34 -6.77
N ARG A 108 21.00 -9.88 -7.72
CA ARG A 108 21.53 -10.73 -8.79
C ARG A 108 22.55 -10.01 -9.66
N CYS A 109 22.32 -8.75 -10.01
CA CYS A 109 23.28 -7.94 -10.74
C CYS A 109 24.59 -7.73 -9.95
N GLU A 110 24.49 -7.50 -8.64
CA GLU A 110 25.67 -7.38 -7.76
C GLU A 110 26.46 -8.68 -7.67
N GLU A 111 25.78 -9.83 -7.59
CA GLU A 111 26.40 -11.16 -7.60
C GLU A 111 27.13 -11.47 -8.92
N TYR A 112 26.54 -11.11 -10.06
CA TYR A 112 27.16 -11.38 -11.36
C TYR A 112 28.29 -10.43 -11.70
N LYS A 113 28.31 -9.22 -11.14
CA LYS A 113 29.34 -8.20 -11.40
C LYS A 113 30.78 -8.72 -11.26
N PRO A 114 31.20 -9.36 -10.15
CA PRO A 114 32.56 -9.87 -10.03
C PRO A 114 32.86 -11.00 -11.03
N THR A 115 31.87 -11.83 -11.37
CA THR A 115 32.03 -12.91 -12.36
C THR A 115 32.25 -12.33 -13.76
N ILE A 116 31.49 -11.29 -14.12
CA ILE A 116 31.63 -10.58 -15.39
C ILE A 116 32.99 -9.88 -15.45
N GLU A 117 33.43 -9.24 -14.37
CA GLU A 117 34.75 -8.60 -14.28
C GLU A 117 35.89 -9.62 -14.43
N ALA A 118 35.78 -10.79 -13.81
CA ALA A 118 36.75 -11.87 -13.97
C ALA A 118 36.80 -12.40 -15.43
N HIS A 119 35.64 -12.71 -16.02
CA HIS A 119 35.59 -13.18 -17.41
C HIS A 119 36.06 -12.13 -18.42
N THR A 120 35.77 -10.85 -18.19
CA THR A 120 36.28 -9.79 -19.06
C THR A 120 37.80 -9.63 -18.94
N ALA A 121 38.37 -9.79 -17.75
CA ALA A 121 39.82 -9.83 -17.58
C ALA A 121 40.44 -11.04 -18.31
N ASP A 122 39.85 -12.22 -18.20
CA ASP A 122 40.33 -13.43 -18.89
C ASP A 122 40.26 -13.31 -20.42
N VAL A 123 39.18 -12.74 -20.94
CA VAL A 123 39.01 -12.47 -22.38
C VAL A 123 40.08 -11.48 -22.86
N ASN A 124 40.28 -10.38 -22.13
CA ASN A 124 41.31 -9.40 -22.47
C ASN A 124 42.73 -10.01 -22.44
N ALA A 125 43.03 -10.83 -21.43
CA ALA A 125 44.31 -11.52 -21.33
C ALA A 125 44.52 -12.50 -22.49
N SER A 126 43.47 -13.23 -22.87
CA SER A 126 43.50 -14.15 -24.01
C SER A 126 43.70 -13.40 -25.33
N GLN A 127 43.03 -12.26 -25.52
CA GLN A 127 43.20 -11.41 -26.70
C GLN A 127 44.60 -10.82 -26.81
N ASN A 128 45.20 -10.37 -25.71
CA ASN A 128 46.59 -9.91 -25.71
C ASN A 128 47.53 -11.03 -26.14
N ARG A 129 47.32 -12.25 -25.64
CA ARG A 129 48.15 -13.41 -25.98
C ARG A 129 48.00 -13.85 -27.44
N ILE A 130 46.80 -13.72 -28.01
CA ILE A 130 46.58 -13.92 -29.45
C ILE A 130 47.38 -12.89 -30.24
N GLY A 131 47.32 -11.61 -29.86
CA GLY A 131 48.10 -10.55 -30.52
C GLY A 131 49.62 -10.79 -30.48
N GLU A 132 50.15 -11.16 -29.31
CA GLU A 132 51.57 -11.52 -29.16
C GLU A 132 51.98 -12.70 -30.05
N LEU A 133 51.12 -13.71 -30.18
CA LEU A 133 51.38 -14.86 -31.04
C LEU A 133 51.30 -14.49 -32.53
N ASP A 134 50.35 -13.64 -32.93
CA ASP A 134 50.25 -13.14 -34.30
C ASP A 134 51.50 -12.33 -34.69
N ASP A 135 52.02 -11.49 -33.79
CA ASP A 135 53.27 -10.74 -34.00
C ASP A 135 54.49 -11.69 -34.14
N ALA A 136 54.55 -12.74 -33.32
CA ALA A 136 55.62 -13.74 -33.38
C ALA A 136 55.56 -14.57 -34.69
N ILE A 137 54.35 -14.94 -35.13
CA ILE A 137 54.13 -15.62 -36.41
C ILE A 137 54.55 -14.72 -37.56
N GLY A 138 54.18 -13.44 -37.54
CA GLY A 138 54.59 -12.47 -38.55
C GLY A 138 56.11 -12.33 -38.66
N THR A 139 56.80 -12.23 -37.52
CA THR A 139 58.27 -12.14 -37.46
C THR A 139 58.93 -13.41 -37.98
N THR A 140 58.39 -14.58 -37.64
CA THR A 140 58.91 -15.88 -38.10
C THR A 140 58.71 -16.07 -39.60
N ALA A 141 57.55 -15.68 -40.13
CA ALA A 141 57.28 -15.71 -41.56
C ALA A 141 58.23 -14.79 -42.34
N GLN A 142 58.52 -13.60 -41.81
CA GLN A 142 59.46 -12.66 -42.42
C GLN A 142 60.89 -13.22 -42.42
N ASN A 143 61.35 -13.79 -41.31
CA ASN A 143 62.67 -14.45 -41.23
C ASN A 143 62.78 -15.62 -42.20
N ASN A 144 61.75 -16.47 -42.32
CA ASN A 144 61.74 -17.58 -43.28
C ASN A 144 61.83 -17.07 -44.74
N SER A 145 61.07 -16.04 -45.10
CA SER A 145 61.14 -15.46 -46.45
C SER A 145 62.53 -14.88 -46.79
N GLN A 146 63.22 -14.35 -45.79
CA GLN A 146 64.57 -13.80 -45.94
C GLN A 146 65.60 -14.92 -46.13
N VAL A 147 65.49 -16.02 -45.37
CA VAL A 147 66.33 -17.22 -45.51
C VAL A 147 66.10 -17.90 -46.85
N GLU A 148 64.86 -18.01 -47.31
CA GLU A 148 64.55 -18.56 -48.65
C GLU A 148 65.20 -17.72 -49.77
N GLY A 149 65.13 -16.38 -49.68
CA GLY A 149 65.81 -15.49 -50.62
C GLY A 149 67.34 -15.61 -50.59
N GLU A 150 67.94 -15.78 -49.40
CA GLU A 150 69.39 -16.01 -49.25
C GLU A 150 69.83 -17.36 -49.86
N ILE A 151 69.02 -18.41 -49.69
CA ILE A 151 69.28 -19.74 -50.29
C ILE A 151 69.20 -19.66 -51.82
N GLU A 152 68.18 -19.01 -52.39
CA GLU A 152 68.06 -18.83 -53.84
C GLU A 152 69.25 -18.05 -54.41
N THR A 153 69.71 -17.01 -53.72
CA THR A 153 70.87 -16.21 -54.14
C THR A 153 72.17 -17.02 -54.08
N THR A 154 72.32 -17.88 -53.07
CA THR A 154 73.52 -18.72 -52.90
C THR A 154 73.56 -19.88 -53.90
N CYS A 155 72.41 -20.48 -54.20
CA CYS A 155 72.28 -21.53 -55.23
C CYS A 155 72.47 -20.99 -56.66
N ALA A 156 72.19 -19.71 -56.92
CA ALA A 156 72.46 -19.08 -58.21
C ALA A 156 73.94 -18.71 -58.43
N ALA A 157 74.77 -18.77 -57.39
CA ALA A 157 76.20 -18.42 -57.43
C ALA A 157 77.15 -19.63 -57.56
N ILE A 158 76.61 -20.86 -57.59
CA ILE A 158 77.31 -22.13 -57.82
C ILE A 158 77.01 -22.61 -59.25
#